data_AF-A0A4Z0L6E4-F1
#
_entry.id   AF-A0A4Z0L6E4-F1
#
_cell.length_a   1.000
_cell.length_b   1.000
_cell.length_c   1.000
_cell.angle_alpha   90.00
_cell.angle_beta   90.00
_cell.angle_gamma   90.00
#
_symmetry.space_group_name_H-M   'P 1'
#
loop_
_entity.id
_entity.type
_entity.pdbx_description
1 polymer ?
#
loop_
_entity_poly.entity_id
_entity_poly.type
_entity_poly.pdbx_seq_one_letter_code
_entity_poly.pdbx_strand_id
1 'polypeptide(L)'
;MKKYISFFSLVLCISGVQAQDISDALRYAQDHPNGTARFRAMSGAFGALGGDMSAISVNPAGSAVFANNQLTVTVSNFNTKNNSDYFGTKASESNNSFDLNQAGGVFVFENHSGNSDWKKFSLAVNYENLSNFDNDLFSAGRNPSHSGTNFFVNYANGIKLGVIEGYNYDELNYGEQQASLAYYSYLINPDDSSNPNNTLYFPNITATGNYYQENEVSSTGYNGKLSFNAATQYKDLLFLGINLNSHFTDYRRSSSFYEDYAGATGENTAAGVQRFRYNNDLYTYGSGFSFQLGAIVKPIKELRIGLAYESPTWMTLNDELSQSLTTACADCPEPVYNEDPGVTNVYEPYKISTPGKWTFSLASVFGTIGLISVDVSTKDYAATKFKPQSDFSVLNRTMANTLTRAYDFRVGAEHKIKQWSLRAGYHNEGSPYENKDYMGNLTGYSGGVGYNFGSTRLDLAYSASKRKYGELFFSQGMTDRATIEAKNNNVTLTLAFEL
;
A
#
# COMPACT_ATOMS: atom_id res chain seq x y z
N MET A 1 15.68 42.64 41.77
CA MET A 1 15.60 41.44 42.63
C MET A 1 14.42 40.60 42.18
N LYS A 2 14.71 39.34 41.86
CA LYS A 2 13.88 38.12 41.83
C LYS A 2 12.55 38.09 41.04
N LYS A 3 12.68 37.40 39.90
CA LYS A 3 11.72 36.64 39.07
C LYS A 3 10.60 35.95 39.87
N TYR A 4 9.40 35.92 39.30
CA TYR A 4 8.55 34.71 39.25
C TYR A 4 7.76 34.68 37.93
N ILE A 5 8.32 34.00 36.93
CA ILE A 5 7.59 33.52 35.75
C ILE A 5 6.97 32.21 36.20
N SER A 6 5.66 32.16 36.37
CA SER A 6 4.94 30.93 36.65
C SER A 6 4.74 30.20 35.32
N PHE A 7 5.63 29.25 35.04
CA PHE A 7 5.50 28.31 33.93
C PHE A 7 4.40 27.32 34.33
N PHE A 8 3.20 27.50 33.78
CA PHE A 8 2.15 26.49 33.89
C PHE A 8 2.53 25.37 32.92
N SER A 9 3.19 24.33 33.45
CA SER A 9 3.46 23.10 32.73
C SER A 9 2.12 22.43 32.40
N LEU A 10 1.62 22.71 31.21
CA LEU A 10 0.56 21.94 30.60
C LEU A 10 1.13 20.53 30.36
N VAL A 11 0.84 19.61 31.29
CA VAL A 11 0.97 18.18 31.05
C VAL A 11 -0.03 17.85 29.95
N LEU A 12 0.42 17.98 28.70
CA LEU A 12 -0.24 17.41 27.54
C LEU A 12 -0.04 15.90 27.65
N CYS A 13 -0.99 15.24 28.33
CA CYS A 13 -1.30 13.85 28.02
C CYS A 13 -1.72 13.81 26.55
N ILE A 14 -0.77 13.58 25.65
CA ILE A 14 -1.05 13.23 24.26
C ILE A 14 -1.44 11.75 24.27
N SER A 15 -2.65 11.48 24.71
CA SER A 15 -3.34 10.21 24.52
C SER A 15 -3.80 10.17 23.06
N GLY A 16 -3.02 9.49 22.22
CA GLY A 16 -3.28 9.37 20.80
C GLY A 16 -2.15 8.70 20.03
N VAL A 17 -1.57 7.61 20.56
CA VAL A 17 -0.73 6.72 19.75
C VAL A 17 -1.66 5.63 19.22
N GLN A 18 -2.34 5.94 18.12
CA GLN A 18 -2.99 4.91 17.33
C GLN A 18 -1.91 4.03 16.66
N ALA A 19 -2.28 2.80 16.28
CA ALA A 19 -1.36 1.86 15.64
C ALA A 19 -0.88 2.28 14.23
N GLN A 20 -1.48 3.32 13.63
CA GLN A 20 -1.19 3.69 12.25
C GLN A 20 0.23 4.25 12.06
N ASP A 21 0.84 3.89 10.94
CA ASP A 21 2.19 4.32 10.58
C ASP A 21 2.29 4.85 9.13
N ILE A 22 3.52 5.11 8.69
CA ILE A 22 3.81 5.59 7.34
C ILE A 22 3.48 4.52 6.29
N SER A 23 3.65 3.24 6.63
CA SER A 23 3.39 2.13 5.72
C SER A 23 1.90 2.02 5.38
N ASP A 24 1.02 2.27 6.36
CA ASP A 24 -0.43 2.33 6.15
C ASP A 24 -0.79 3.45 5.17
N ALA A 25 -0.17 4.62 5.33
CA ALA A 25 -0.41 5.73 4.43
C ALA A 25 0.02 5.43 2.99
N LEU A 26 1.18 4.79 2.82
CA LEU A 26 1.71 4.44 1.52
C LEU A 26 0.93 3.29 0.84
N ARG A 27 0.37 2.36 1.61
CA ARG A 27 -0.45 1.25 1.11
C ARG A 27 -1.58 1.73 0.19
N TYR A 28 -2.20 2.86 0.53
CA TYR A 28 -3.31 3.45 -0.24
C TYR A 28 -2.88 4.53 -1.24
N ALA A 29 -1.63 5.01 -1.18
CA ALA A 29 -1.14 6.11 -2.01
C ALA A 29 -0.37 5.65 -3.26
N GLN A 30 0.19 4.43 -3.26
CA GLN A 30 0.97 3.89 -4.37
C GLN A 30 0.09 3.42 -5.53
N ASP A 31 0.58 3.59 -6.76
CA ASP A 31 -0.11 3.14 -7.97
C ASP A 31 0.52 1.85 -8.51
N HIS A 32 -0.31 0.97 -9.04
CA HIS A 32 0.14 -0.18 -9.82
C HIS A 32 -0.40 -0.08 -11.25
N PRO A 33 0.35 -0.51 -12.29
CA PRO A 33 -0.14 -0.55 -13.68
C PRO A 33 -1.10 -1.74 -13.88
N ASN A 34 -2.17 -1.78 -13.09
CA ASN A 34 -3.27 -2.72 -13.22
C ASN A 34 -4.24 -2.25 -14.32
N GLY A 35 -5.09 -3.16 -14.81
CA GLY A 35 -5.91 -2.93 -15.99
C GLY A 35 -5.74 -3.98 -17.11
N THR A 36 -6.20 -3.67 -18.32
CA THR A 36 -6.27 -4.57 -19.47
C THR A 36 -4.90 -5.15 -19.83
N ALA A 37 -4.90 -6.31 -20.48
CA ALA A 37 -3.69 -6.94 -20.98
C ALA A 37 -2.96 -6.03 -21.98
N ARG A 38 -3.70 -5.29 -22.82
CA ARG A 38 -3.11 -4.29 -23.72
C ARG A 38 -2.36 -3.21 -22.94
N PHE A 39 -3.04 -2.62 -21.95
CA PHE A 39 -2.50 -1.58 -21.10
C PHE A 39 -1.25 -2.04 -20.36
N ARG A 40 -1.35 -3.19 -19.70
CA ARG A 40 -0.27 -3.81 -18.93
C ARG A 40 0.92 -4.19 -19.81
N ALA A 41 0.70 -4.72 -21.02
CA ALA A 41 1.78 -5.08 -21.95
C ALA A 41 2.66 -3.89 -22.36
N MET A 42 2.11 -2.67 -22.31
CA MET A 42 2.82 -1.42 -22.57
C MET A 42 3.20 -0.67 -21.27
N SER A 43 3.23 -1.37 -20.13
CA SER A 43 3.55 -0.81 -18.82
C SER A 43 2.67 0.37 -18.41
N GLY A 44 1.45 0.47 -18.94
CA GLY A 44 0.49 1.52 -18.62
C GLY A 44 0.74 2.89 -19.23
N ALA A 45 1.62 3.00 -20.25
CA ALA A 45 1.91 4.25 -20.97
C ALA A 45 0.76 4.64 -21.94
N PHE A 46 -0.39 5.05 -21.40
CA PHE A 46 -1.63 5.27 -22.16
C PHE A 46 -2.24 6.66 -22.03
N GLY A 47 -1.61 7.58 -21.29
CA GLY A 47 -2.21 8.89 -20.98
C GLY A 47 -2.45 9.80 -22.20
N ALA A 48 -1.72 9.63 -23.31
CA ALA A 48 -2.00 10.31 -24.59
C ALA A 48 -2.69 9.41 -25.63
N LEU A 49 -2.71 8.09 -25.41
CA LEU A 49 -3.26 7.14 -26.36
C LEU A 49 -4.79 7.09 -26.31
N GLY A 50 -5.37 6.89 -25.12
CA GLY A 50 -6.79 6.59 -24.99
C GLY A 50 -7.22 5.32 -25.73
N GLY A 51 -8.54 5.12 -25.92
CA GLY A 51 -9.06 4.00 -26.72
C GLY A 51 -8.76 2.61 -26.13
N ASP A 52 -8.61 2.56 -24.80
CA ASP A 52 -8.48 1.36 -23.98
C ASP A 52 -9.18 1.63 -22.65
N MET A 53 -9.84 0.62 -22.06
CA MET A 53 -10.63 0.81 -20.85
C MET A 53 -9.78 1.34 -19.69
N SER A 54 -8.55 0.85 -19.53
CA SER A 54 -7.65 1.31 -18.45
C SER A 54 -7.06 2.70 -18.72
N ALA A 55 -7.03 3.14 -19.98
CA ALA A 55 -6.55 4.49 -20.30
C ALA A 55 -7.44 5.57 -19.68
N ILE A 56 -8.74 5.28 -19.46
CA ILE A 56 -9.70 6.18 -18.81
C ILE A 56 -9.25 6.52 -17.38
N SER A 57 -8.66 5.55 -16.66
CA SER A 57 -8.12 5.73 -15.32
C SER A 57 -6.82 6.54 -15.28
N VAL A 58 -6.10 6.68 -16.41
CA VAL A 58 -4.87 7.48 -16.50
C VAL A 58 -5.17 8.89 -17.01
N ASN A 59 -5.99 8.99 -18.06
CA ASN A 59 -6.45 10.25 -18.63
C ASN A 59 -7.94 10.12 -19.03
N PRO A 60 -8.86 10.77 -18.31
CA PRO A 60 -10.30 10.70 -18.57
C PRO A 60 -10.73 11.07 -20.00
N ALA A 61 -9.97 11.91 -20.70
CA ALA A 61 -10.25 12.26 -22.11
C ALA A 61 -10.07 11.06 -23.06
N GLY A 62 -9.41 9.99 -22.60
CA GLY A 62 -9.14 8.78 -23.37
C GLY A 62 -10.39 8.00 -23.80
N SER A 63 -11.52 8.16 -23.11
CA SER A 63 -12.79 7.54 -23.50
C SER A 63 -13.36 8.14 -24.79
N ALA A 64 -13.17 9.45 -25.01
CA ALA A 64 -13.54 10.10 -26.27
C ALA A 64 -12.60 9.71 -27.42
N VAL A 65 -11.58 8.87 -27.21
CA VAL A 65 -10.77 8.32 -28.30
C VAL A 65 -11.37 7.03 -28.87
N PHE A 66 -12.25 6.35 -28.13
CA PHE A 66 -12.92 5.14 -28.62
C PHE A 66 -13.70 5.43 -29.91
N ALA A 67 -13.61 4.51 -30.87
CA ALA A 67 -14.32 4.60 -32.14
C ALA A 67 -15.75 4.02 -32.02
N ASN A 68 -15.89 2.93 -31.27
CA ASN A 68 -17.15 2.20 -31.12
C ASN A 68 -17.48 2.04 -29.64
N ASN A 69 -18.71 1.59 -29.37
CA ASN A 69 -19.07 1.10 -28.05
C ASN A 69 -18.20 -0.11 -27.72
N GLN A 70 -17.74 -0.21 -26.47
CA GLN A 70 -16.89 -1.32 -26.08
C GLN A 70 -17.24 -1.81 -24.68
N LEU A 71 -17.33 -3.14 -24.53
CA LEU A 71 -17.33 -3.81 -23.24
C LEU A 71 -15.98 -4.51 -23.05
N THR A 72 -15.44 -4.48 -21.84
CA THR A 72 -14.14 -5.10 -21.54
C THR A 72 -14.19 -5.80 -20.19
N VAL A 73 -13.67 -7.03 -20.16
CA VAL A 73 -13.46 -7.80 -18.94
C VAL A 73 -12.03 -8.30 -18.93
N THR A 74 -11.37 -8.15 -17.78
CA THR A 74 -9.98 -8.52 -17.57
C THR A 74 -9.84 -9.31 -16.30
N VAL A 75 -9.21 -10.48 -16.41
CA VAL A 75 -8.81 -11.31 -15.27
C VAL A 75 -7.30 -11.38 -15.21
N SER A 76 -6.76 -11.46 -14.00
CA SER A 76 -5.32 -11.50 -13.77
C SER A 76 -4.99 -12.53 -12.72
N ASN A 77 -3.85 -13.18 -12.93
CA ASN A 77 -3.16 -13.93 -11.92
C ASN A 77 -1.98 -13.08 -11.43
N PHE A 78 -1.95 -12.79 -10.13
CA PHE A 78 -0.91 -12.00 -9.49
C PHE A 78 -0.03 -12.92 -8.66
N ASN A 79 1.28 -12.88 -8.90
CA ASN A 79 2.26 -13.61 -8.10
C ASN A 79 3.24 -12.63 -7.47
N THR A 80 3.27 -12.61 -6.14
CA THR A 80 4.22 -11.81 -5.36
C THR A 80 5.21 -12.75 -4.70
N LYS A 81 6.49 -12.61 -5.03
CA LYS A 81 7.59 -13.35 -4.41
C LYS A 81 8.46 -12.40 -3.59
N ASN A 82 8.53 -12.63 -2.29
CA ASN A 82 9.38 -11.89 -1.38
C ASN A 82 10.63 -12.70 -1.08
N ASN A 83 11.81 -12.11 -1.31
CA ASN A 83 13.07 -12.66 -0.81
C ASN A 83 13.54 -11.76 0.32
N SER A 84 13.63 -12.29 1.54
CA SER A 84 14.08 -11.57 2.72
C SER A 84 15.55 -11.86 3.01
N ASP A 85 16.22 -10.88 3.60
CA ASP A 85 17.54 -11.00 4.22
C ASP A 85 17.48 -10.30 5.58
N TYR A 86 17.66 -11.07 6.65
CA TYR A 86 17.69 -10.57 8.02
C TYR A 86 18.96 -11.05 8.72
N PHE A 87 19.90 -10.12 8.93
CA PHE A 87 21.23 -10.40 9.46
C PHE A 87 22.00 -11.52 8.70
N GLY A 88 21.84 -11.59 7.37
CA GLY A 88 22.53 -12.53 6.50
C GLY A 88 21.79 -13.86 6.29
N THR A 89 20.74 -14.13 7.07
CA THR A 89 19.85 -15.27 6.85
C THR A 89 18.82 -14.91 5.80
N LYS A 90 18.70 -15.75 4.77
CA LYS A 90 17.81 -15.52 3.64
C LYS A 90 16.62 -16.46 3.69
N ALA A 91 15.43 -15.92 3.44
CA ALA A 91 14.24 -16.72 3.24
C ALA A 91 13.47 -16.24 2.00
N SER A 92 12.50 -17.03 1.55
CA SER A 92 11.66 -16.66 0.43
C SER A 92 10.25 -17.20 0.60
N GLU A 93 9.28 -16.31 0.39
CA GLU A 93 7.86 -16.65 0.31
C GLU A 93 7.30 -16.24 -1.04
N SER A 94 6.24 -16.92 -1.46
CA SER A 94 5.57 -16.64 -2.72
C SER A 94 4.07 -16.87 -2.57
N ASN A 95 3.30 -15.82 -2.80
CA ASN A 95 1.85 -15.90 -2.86
C ASN A 95 1.34 -15.79 -4.30
N ASN A 96 0.19 -16.42 -4.58
CA ASN A 96 -0.44 -16.39 -5.88
C ASN A 96 -1.96 -16.20 -5.75
N SER A 97 -2.50 -15.17 -6.38
CA SER A 97 -3.94 -14.86 -6.35
C SER A 97 -4.51 -14.75 -7.77
N PHE A 98 -5.80 -15.06 -7.90
CA PHE A 98 -6.53 -14.91 -9.15
C PHE A 98 -7.72 -13.98 -8.93
N ASP A 99 -7.74 -12.88 -9.67
CA ASP A 99 -8.69 -11.80 -9.44
C ASP A 99 -9.35 -11.31 -10.72
N LEU A 100 -10.58 -10.81 -10.55
CA LEU A 100 -11.19 -9.89 -11.51
C LEU A 100 -10.46 -8.53 -11.41
N ASN A 101 -9.54 -8.31 -12.32
CA ASN A 101 -8.71 -7.10 -12.36
C ASN A 101 -9.48 -5.88 -12.86
N GLN A 102 -10.31 -6.03 -13.90
CA GLN A 102 -11.06 -4.91 -14.47
C GLN A 102 -12.34 -5.35 -15.17
N ALA A 103 -13.39 -4.54 -15.09
CA ALA A 103 -14.59 -4.69 -15.91
C ALA A 103 -15.20 -3.31 -16.20
N GLY A 104 -15.61 -3.06 -17.44
CA GLY A 104 -16.17 -1.77 -17.79
C GLY A 104 -16.80 -1.71 -19.17
N GLY A 105 -17.47 -0.59 -19.42
CA GLY A 105 -18.12 -0.29 -20.69
C GLY A 105 -17.96 1.18 -21.07
N VAL A 106 -17.74 1.44 -22.36
CA VAL A 106 -17.75 2.78 -22.97
C VAL A 106 -18.86 2.87 -23.99
N PHE A 107 -19.67 3.91 -23.88
CA PHE A 107 -20.70 4.28 -24.84
C PHE A 107 -20.27 5.55 -25.56
N VAL A 108 -20.23 5.48 -26.89
CA VAL A 108 -19.74 6.52 -27.79
C VAL A 108 -20.91 7.06 -28.60
N PHE A 109 -21.05 8.38 -28.61
CA PHE A 109 -22.11 9.08 -29.31
C PHE A 109 -21.50 10.11 -30.26
N GLU A 110 -21.72 9.93 -31.56
CA GLU A 110 -21.16 10.78 -32.60
C GLU A 110 -22.20 11.77 -33.15
N ASN A 111 -21.75 12.99 -33.46
CA ASN A 111 -22.56 13.99 -34.11
C ASN A 111 -22.29 14.01 -35.62
N HIS A 112 -23.24 13.50 -36.40
CA HIS A 112 -23.15 13.42 -37.87
C HIS A 112 -23.71 14.65 -38.61
N SER A 113 -24.26 15.65 -37.90
CA SER A 113 -24.98 16.78 -38.52
C SER A 113 -24.10 17.78 -39.28
N GLY A 114 -22.77 17.64 -39.24
CA GLY A 114 -21.81 18.50 -39.94
C GLY A 114 -21.64 19.92 -39.37
N ASN A 115 -22.68 20.48 -38.76
CA ASN A 115 -22.77 21.89 -38.32
C ASN A 115 -22.17 22.17 -36.93
N SER A 116 -21.74 21.13 -36.21
CA SER A 116 -21.14 21.25 -34.88
C SER A 116 -19.65 20.95 -34.93
N ASP A 117 -18.86 21.79 -34.25
CA ASP A 117 -17.46 21.50 -33.98
C ASP A 117 -17.28 20.40 -32.93
N TRP A 118 -18.25 20.20 -32.04
CA TRP A 118 -18.29 19.05 -31.14
C TRP A 118 -18.71 17.82 -31.92
N LYS A 119 -17.77 16.89 -32.10
CA LYS A 119 -17.94 15.70 -32.96
C LYS A 119 -18.38 14.47 -32.18
N LYS A 120 -18.02 14.39 -30.90
CA LYS A 120 -18.25 13.18 -30.10
C LYS A 120 -18.42 13.49 -28.63
N PHE A 121 -19.25 12.71 -27.95
CA PHE A 121 -19.20 12.56 -26.51
C PHE A 121 -19.21 11.08 -26.14
N SER A 122 -18.65 10.75 -25.00
CA SER A 122 -18.62 9.39 -24.48
C SER A 122 -18.94 9.35 -23.00
N LEU A 123 -19.61 8.28 -22.59
CA LEU A 123 -19.88 7.96 -21.19
C LEU A 123 -19.29 6.58 -20.91
N ALA A 124 -18.66 6.41 -19.76
CA ALA A 124 -18.13 5.11 -19.38
C ALA A 124 -18.29 4.82 -17.89
N VAL A 125 -18.37 3.53 -17.58
CA VAL A 125 -18.29 2.99 -16.22
C VAL A 125 -17.15 1.98 -16.21
N ASN A 126 -16.24 2.14 -15.26
CA ASN A 126 -15.06 1.29 -15.16
C ASN A 126 -14.80 0.89 -13.71
N TYR A 127 -14.82 -0.41 -13.44
CA TYR A 127 -14.31 -1.00 -12.20
C TYR A 127 -12.87 -1.49 -12.41
N GLU A 128 -11.97 -1.16 -11.49
CA GLU A 128 -10.57 -1.56 -11.50
C GLU A 128 -10.12 -1.99 -10.09
N ASN A 129 -9.41 -3.12 -10.00
CA ASN A 129 -8.65 -3.49 -8.81
C ASN A 129 -7.29 -2.77 -8.84
N LEU A 130 -7.17 -1.69 -8.06
CA LEU A 130 -5.96 -0.87 -8.00
C LEU A 130 -4.80 -1.59 -7.31
N SER A 131 -5.09 -2.47 -6.35
CA SER A 131 -4.07 -3.20 -5.59
C SER A 131 -4.66 -4.48 -5.02
N ASN A 132 -4.02 -5.62 -5.33
CA ASN A 132 -4.23 -6.87 -4.62
C ASN A 132 -3.28 -6.86 -3.40
N PHE A 133 -3.83 -7.15 -2.22
CA PHE A 133 -3.09 -7.18 -0.97
C PHE A 133 -2.67 -8.58 -0.53
N ASP A 134 -2.92 -9.60 -1.35
CA ASP A 134 -2.57 -10.98 -1.06
C ASP A 134 -1.05 -11.14 -1.12
N ASN A 135 -0.43 -11.36 0.04
CA ASN A 135 1.01 -11.38 0.17
C ASN A 135 1.43 -12.20 1.39
N ASP A 136 2.49 -12.99 1.24
CA ASP A 136 3.12 -13.71 2.34
C ASP A 136 4.59 -13.28 2.44
N LEU A 137 5.03 -13.02 3.66
CA LEU A 137 6.37 -12.59 3.98
C LEU A 137 6.88 -13.34 5.20
N PHE A 138 8.06 -13.94 5.07
CA PHE A 138 8.79 -14.54 6.17
C PHE A 138 10.21 -13.96 6.24
N SER A 139 10.64 -13.59 7.43
CA SER A 139 12.01 -13.16 7.72
C SER A 139 12.49 -13.85 8.99
N ALA A 140 13.71 -14.38 8.99
CA ALA A 140 14.30 -15.01 10.16
C ALA A 140 15.80 -14.75 10.21
N GLY A 141 16.38 -14.70 11.41
CA GLY A 141 17.80 -14.42 11.60
C GLY A 141 18.17 -14.24 13.06
N ARG A 142 19.47 -14.03 13.32
CA ARG A 142 19.95 -13.71 14.68
C ARG A 142 20.28 -12.22 14.78
N ASN A 143 19.49 -11.49 15.55
CA ASN A 143 19.73 -10.08 15.83
C ASN A 143 20.82 -9.94 16.90
N PRO A 144 21.96 -9.28 16.60
CA PRO A 144 23.08 -9.21 17.52
C PRO A 144 22.84 -8.29 18.72
N SER A 145 21.82 -7.42 18.69
CA SER A 145 21.77 -6.27 19.60
C SER A 145 20.41 -5.98 20.23
N HIS A 146 19.30 -6.12 19.51
CA HIS A 146 17.99 -5.68 20.02
C HIS A 146 16.98 -6.83 20.09
N SER A 147 16.29 -6.91 21.23
CA SER A 147 15.22 -7.88 21.50
C SER A 147 13.86 -7.24 21.19
N GLY A 148 12.91 -8.04 20.72
CA GLY A 148 11.51 -7.63 20.56
C GLY A 148 10.87 -7.20 21.90
N THR A 149 11.37 -7.66 23.05
CA THR A 149 10.92 -7.21 24.37
C THR A 149 11.06 -5.69 24.56
N ASN A 150 12.01 -5.07 23.85
CA ASN A 150 12.20 -3.61 23.87
C ASN A 150 10.97 -2.85 23.36
N PHE A 151 10.17 -3.43 22.46
CA PHE A 151 8.91 -2.85 22.00
C PHE A 151 7.94 -2.66 23.17
N PHE A 152 7.72 -3.71 23.95
CA PHE A 152 6.80 -3.70 25.08
C PHE A 152 7.28 -2.81 26.23
N VAL A 153 8.57 -2.85 26.56
CA VAL A 153 9.16 -1.96 27.57
C VAL A 153 9.05 -0.49 27.17
N ASN A 154 9.18 -0.18 25.88
CA ASN A 154 9.04 1.19 25.38
C ASN A 154 7.62 1.72 25.55
N TYR A 155 6.60 0.88 25.35
CA TYR A 155 5.21 1.23 25.63
C TYR A 155 4.91 1.30 27.13
N ALA A 156 5.39 0.34 27.92
CA ALA A 156 5.07 0.26 29.35
C ALA A 156 5.68 1.39 30.18
N ASN A 157 6.90 1.83 29.85
CA ASN A 157 7.56 2.90 30.61
C ASN A 157 6.79 4.22 30.52
N GLY A 158 6.40 4.74 31.69
CA GLY A 158 5.56 5.93 31.83
C GLY A 158 4.08 5.64 32.11
N ILE A 159 3.62 4.40 31.89
CA ILE A 159 2.28 3.94 32.25
C ILE A 159 2.30 3.50 33.72
N LYS A 160 1.28 3.84 34.50
CA LYS A 160 1.21 3.42 35.90
C LYS A 160 0.79 1.96 36.02
N LEU A 161 1.41 1.21 36.92
CA LEU A 161 1.06 -0.19 37.18
C LEU A 161 -0.43 -0.36 37.53
N GLY A 162 -0.99 0.54 38.34
CA GLY A 162 -2.42 0.50 38.69
C GLY A 162 -3.37 0.78 37.51
N VAL A 163 -2.89 1.28 36.36
CA VAL A 163 -3.70 1.33 35.12
C VAL A 163 -3.73 -0.04 34.46
N ILE A 164 -2.58 -0.72 34.36
CA ILE A 164 -2.49 -2.06 33.78
C ILE A 164 -3.29 -3.08 34.61
N GLU A 165 -3.26 -2.95 35.94
CA GLU A 165 -3.96 -3.87 36.86
C GLU A 165 -5.44 -3.48 37.11
N GLY A 166 -5.81 -2.23 36.83
CA GLY A 166 -7.08 -1.65 37.28
C GLY A 166 -8.19 -1.60 36.22
N TYR A 167 -7.88 -1.80 34.94
CA TYR A 167 -8.81 -1.69 33.82
C TYR A 167 -8.87 -2.98 33.01
N ASN A 168 -10.00 -3.22 32.36
CA ASN A 168 -10.11 -4.32 31.40
C ASN A 168 -9.35 -3.97 30.10
N TYR A 169 -8.94 -4.99 29.35
CA TYR A 169 -8.11 -4.82 28.16
C TYR A 169 -8.73 -3.89 27.09
N ASP A 170 -10.05 -3.94 26.91
CA ASP A 170 -10.82 -3.12 25.97
C ASP A 170 -10.99 -1.66 26.42
N GLU A 171 -10.71 -1.36 27.69
CA GLU A 171 -10.73 0.00 28.25
C GLU A 171 -9.37 0.70 28.13
N LEU A 172 -8.32 -0.05 27.85
CA LEU A 172 -6.95 0.45 27.69
C LEU A 172 -6.74 1.04 26.29
N ASN A 173 -5.95 2.11 26.19
CA ASN A 173 -5.48 2.58 24.89
C ASN A 173 -4.41 1.64 24.30
N TYR A 174 -4.10 1.77 23.01
CA TYR A 174 -3.16 0.87 22.32
C TYR A 174 -1.81 0.67 23.03
N GLY A 175 -1.22 1.73 23.60
CA GLY A 175 0.05 1.61 24.32
C GLY A 175 -0.09 0.91 25.68
N GLU A 176 -1.18 1.18 26.40
CA GLU A 176 -1.53 0.48 27.63
C GLU A 176 -1.84 -1.00 27.37
N GLN A 177 -2.48 -1.32 26.25
CA GLN A 177 -2.70 -2.70 25.79
C GLN A 177 -1.37 -3.44 25.57
N GLN A 178 -0.38 -2.81 24.92
CA GLN A 178 0.95 -3.42 24.74
C GLN A 178 1.62 -3.69 26.09
N ALA A 179 1.53 -2.75 27.02
CA ALA A 179 2.07 -2.91 28.37
C ALA A 179 1.35 -4.02 29.15
N SER A 180 0.03 -4.10 29.02
CA SER A 180 -0.82 -5.10 29.67
C SER A 180 -0.51 -6.51 29.18
N LEU A 181 -0.45 -6.73 27.86
CA LEU A 181 -0.08 -8.04 27.30
C LEU A 181 1.26 -8.52 27.87
N ALA A 182 2.28 -7.67 27.84
CA ALA A 182 3.61 -8.03 28.27
C ALA A 182 3.73 -8.23 29.79
N TYR A 183 2.98 -7.45 30.58
CA TYR A 183 2.95 -7.59 32.03
C TYR A 183 2.31 -8.92 32.44
N TYR A 184 1.09 -9.20 31.96
CA TYR A 184 0.39 -10.42 32.33
C TYR A 184 1.09 -11.67 31.79
N SER A 185 1.81 -11.57 30.66
CA SER A 185 2.58 -12.69 30.11
C SER A 185 3.93 -12.89 30.79
N TYR A 186 4.27 -12.09 31.82
CA TYR A 186 5.59 -12.08 32.47
C TYR A 186 6.77 -11.78 31.53
N LEU A 187 6.52 -11.15 30.37
CA LEU A 187 7.58 -10.73 29.45
C LEU A 187 8.37 -9.54 30.01
N ILE A 188 7.70 -8.69 30.77
CA ILE A 188 8.29 -7.54 31.46
C ILE A 188 7.89 -7.54 32.94
N ASN A 189 8.74 -6.96 33.79
CA ASN A 189 8.48 -6.79 35.21
C ASN A 189 8.47 -5.31 35.60
N PRO A 190 7.61 -4.87 36.52
CA PRO A 190 7.70 -3.55 37.14
C PRO A 190 8.90 -3.48 38.10
N ASP A 191 9.48 -2.29 38.27
CA ASP A 191 10.56 -2.04 39.24
C ASP A 191 10.10 -2.27 40.69
N ASP A 192 8.84 -1.89 40.99
CA ASP A 192 8.18 -2.18 42.27
C ASP A 192 6.76 -2.71 42.03
N SER A 193 6.58 -4.02 42.15
CA SER A 193 5.29 -4.71 42.00
C SER A 193 4.29 -4.41 43.12
N SER A 194 4.73 -3.83 44.24
CA SER A 194 3.85 -3.48 45.37
C SER A 194 3.29 -2.05 45.26
N ASN A 195 3.83 -1.24 44.35
CA ASN A 195 3.48 0.16 44.19
C ASN A 195 2.62 0.38 42.94
N PRO A 196 1.31 0.67 43.07
CA PRO A 196 0.45 0.93 41.92
C PRO A 196 0.81 2.21 41.15
N ASN A 197 1.66 3.07 41.70
CA ASN A 197 2.21 4.23 41.00
C ASN A 197 3.57 3.95 40.33
N ASN A 198 4.06 2.71 40.31
CA ASN A 198 5.23 2.33 39.52
C ASN A 198 5.01 2.71 38.05
N THR A 199 6.02 3.30 37.41
CA THR A 199 6.01 3.62 35.97
C THR A 199 7.24 3.11 35.23
N LEU A 200 8.07 2.31 35.89
CA LEU A 200 9.31 1.78 35.33
C LEU A 200 9.18 0.27 35.19
N TYR A 201 9.57 -0.22 34.01
CA TYR A 201 9.50 -1.62 33.63
C TYR A 201 10.78 -2.05 32.95
N PHE A 202 11.14 -3.31 33.14
CA PHE A 202 12.33 -3.91 32.54
C PHE A 202 12.01 -5.29 31.93
N PRO A 203 12.77 -5.70 30.90
CA PRO A 203 12.65 -7.04 30.32
C PRO A 203 12.86 -8.14 31.37
N ASN A 204 12.01 -9.16 31.37
CA ASN A 204 12.23 -10.37 32.18
C ASN A 204 13.14 -11.39 31.46
N ILE A 205 14.25 -10.92 30.87
CA ILE A 205 15.20 -11.75 30.11
C ILE A 205 16.57 -11.64 30.76
N THR A 206 17.35 -12.73 30.74
CA THR A 206 18.76 -12.69 31.16
C THR A 206 19.72 -12.44 30.01
N ALA A 207 19.28 -12.76 28.79
CA ALA A 207 20.09 -12.67 27.58
C ALA A 207 20.37 -11.23 27.15
N THR A 208 21.57 -10.99 26.62
CA THR A 208 22.07 -9.70 26.13
C THR A 208 22.68 -9.86 24.73
N GLY A 209 21.83 -10.00 23.72
CA GLY A 209 22.20 -10.04 22.30
C GLY A 209 22.26 -11.45 21.69
N ASN A 210 22.32 -11.50 20.35
CA ASN A 210 22.26 -12.73 19.53
C ASN A 210 20.92 -13.48 19.61
N TYR A 211 19.83 -12.72 19.61
CA TYR A 211 18.45 -13.19 19.69
C TYR A 211 18.03 -13.85 18.38
N TYR A 212 17.56 -15.09 18.43
CA TYR A 212 16.94 -15.69 17.25
C TYR A 212 15.54 -15.13 17.09
N GLN A 213 15.22 -14.62 15.91
CA GLN A 213 13.97 -13.94 15.65
C GLN A 213 13.38 -14.42 14.33
N GLU A 214 12.05 -14.51 14.31
CA GLU A 214 11.24 -14.78 13.13
C GLU A 214 10.12 -13.74 13.06
N ASN A 215 9.77 -13.33 11.85
CA ASN A 215 8.63 -12.47 11.59
C ASN A 215 7.88 -13.01 10.37
N GLU A 216 6.64 -13.41 10.62
CA GLU A 216 5.69 -13.87 9.62
C GLU A 216 4.63 -12.79 9.43
N VAL A 217 4.34 -12.42 8.17
CA VAL A 217 3.25 -11.52 7.81
C VAL A 217 2.50 -12.14 6.65
N SER A 218 1.20 -12.36 6.83
CA SER A 218 0.27 -12.72 5.76
C SER A 218 -0.78 -11.65 5.63
N SER A 219 -1.03 -11.16 4.42
CA SER A 219 -2.11 -10.22 4.17
C SER A 219 -2.97 -10.67 3.01
N THR A 220 -4.24 -10.25 3.02
CA THR A 220 -5.20 -10.48 1.95
C THR A 220 -6.10 -9.27 1.74
N GLY A 221 -6.77 -9.24 0.59
CA GLY A 221 -7.79 -8.25 0.29
C GLY A 221 -7.44 -7.38 -0.91
N TYR A 222 -8.12 -6.24 -1.04
CA TYR A 222 -8.02 -5.41 -2.24
C TYR A 222 -8.32 -3.93 -1.99
N ASN A 223 -7.91 -3.10 -2.95
CA ASN A 223 -8.32 -1.72 -3.09
C ASN A 223 -8.96 -1.51 -4.46
N GLY A 224 -10.27 -1.30 -4.49
CA GLY A 224 -11.06 -1.16 -5.70
C GLY A 224 -11.42 0.29 -6.02
N LYS A 225 -11.58 0.58 -7.31
CA LYS A 225 -12.04 1.88 -7.82
C LYS A 225 -13.16 1.69 -8.84
N LEU A 226 -14.28 2.35 -8.60
CA LEU A 226 -15.38 2.50 -9.55
C LEU A 226 -15.36 3.93 -10.10
N SER A 227 -15.18 4.06 -11.42
CA SER A 227 -15.03 5.33 -12.12
C SER A 227 -16.23 5.58 -13.03
N PHE A 228 -16.87 6.73 -12.89
CA PHE A 228 -17.87 7.25 -13.82
C PHE A 228 -17.21 8.34 -14.67
N ASN A 229 -17.18 8.12 -15.97
CA ASN A 229 -16.46 8.97 -16.91
C ASN A 229 -17.42 9.67 -17.87
N ALA A 230 -17.11 10.93 -18.16
CA ALA A 230 -17.66 11.66 -19.28
C ALA A 230 -16.52 12.35 -20.04
N ALA A 231 -16.55 12.26 -21.37
CA ALA A 231 -15.58 12.95 -22.21
C ALA A 231 -16.20 13.44 -23.52
N THR A 232 -15.54 14.39 -24.15
CA THR A 232 -15.98 14.99 -25.40
C THR A 232 -14.81 15.33 -26.31
N GLN A 233 -15.10 15.39 -27.60
CA GLN A 233 -14.16 15.69 -28.67
C GLN A 233 -14.61 16.96 -29.41
N TYR A 234 -13.75 17.98 -29.40
CA TYR A 234 -13.86 19.20 -30.18
C TYR A 234 -12.99 19.10 -31.44
N LYS A 235 -13.65 19.13 -32.60
CA LYS A 235 -13.07 18.85 -33.92
C LYS A 235 -12.34 17.51 -33.91
N ASP A 236 -11.27 17.37 -34.68
CA ASP A 236 -10.36 16.22 -34.61
C ASP A 236 -9.09 16.53 -33.80
N LEU A 237 -9.13 17.60 -33.01
CA LEU A 237 -7.96 18.20 -32.37
C LEU A 237 -7.95 17.99 -30.85
N LEU A 238 -9.02 18.35 -30.14
CA LEU A 238 -9.03 18.45 -28.68
C LEU A 238 -10.02 17.46 -28.08
N PHE A 239 -9.57 16.73 -27.06
CA PHE A 239 -10.36 15.80 -26.27
C PHE A 239 -10.28 16.25 -24.83
N LEU A 240 -11.42 16.28 -24.13
CA LEU A 240 -11.53 16.67 -22.73
C LEU A 240 -12.33 15.61 -21.99
N GLY A 241 -11.98 15.32 -20.75
CA GLY A 241 -12.73 14.37 -19.94
C GLY A 241 -12.62 14.61 -18.44
N ILE A 242 -13.57 14.02 -17.74
CA ILE A 242 -13.67 14.01 -16.27
C ILE A 242 -14.00 12.60 -15.79
N ASN A 243 -13.40 12.20 -14.67
CA ASN A 243 -13.84 11.04 -13.90
C ASN A 243 -14.29 11.47 -12.50
N LEU A 244 -15.34 10.82 -12.01
CA LEU A 244 -15.71 10.78 -10.59
C LEU A 244 -15.50 9.36 -10.09
N ASN A 245 -14.74 9.21 -9.02
CA ASN A 245 -14.25 7.91 -8.57
C ASN A 245 -14.73 7.61 -7.14
N SER A 246 -15.34 6.44 -6.96
CA SER A 246 -15.57 5.84 -5.66
C SER A 246 -14.50 4.80 -5.40
N HIS A 247 -13.84 4.89 -4.25
CA HIS A 247 -12.82 3.95 -3.80
C HIS A 247 -13.37 3.13 -2.65
N PHE A 248 -12.91 1.89 -2.54
CA PHE A 248 -13.29 0.98 -1.46
C PHE A 248 -12.14 0.02 -1.19
N THR A 249 -11.93 -0.29 0.09
CA THR A 249 -10.83 -1.15 0.52
C THR A 249 -11.29 -2.14 1.56
N ASP A 250 -10.76 -3.35 1.45
CA ASP A 250 -10.86 -4.42 2.43
C ASP A 250 -9.46 -5.02 2.57
N TYR A 251 -8.89 -4.96 3.77
CA TYR A 251 -7.52 -5.38 4.03
C TYR A 251 -7.44 -6.16 5.33
N ARG A 252 -6.93 -7.39 5.27
CA ARG A 252 -6.68 -8.22 6.44
C ARG A 252 -5.18 -8.51 6.52
N ARG A 253 -4.60 -8.36 7.71
CA ARG A 253 -3.19 -8.64 7.96
C ARG A 253 -3.06 -9.44 9.24
N SER A 254 -2.48 -10.63 9.14
CA SER A 254 -2.01 -11.41 10.28
C SER A 254 -0.49 -11.27 10.37
N SER A 255 0.04 -11.04 11.56
CA SER A 255 1.49 -11.07 11.79
C SER A 255 1.85 -11.80 13.07
N SER A 256 2.89 -12.62 13.01
CA SER A 256 3.45 -13.37 14.14
C SER A 256 4.94 -13.08 14.25
N PHE A 257 5.34 -12.44 15.34
CA PHE A 257 6.74 -12.28 15.70
C PHE A 257 7.12 -13.32 16.74
N TYR A 258 8.22 -14.05 16.52
CA TYR A 258 8.76 -15.02 17.47
C TYR A 258 10.20 -14.64 17.82
N GLU A 259 10.54 -14.74 19.09
CA GLU A 259 11.92 -14.57 19.57
C GLU A 259 12.29 -15.66 20.56
N ASP A 260 13.52 -16.16 20.43
CA ASP A 260 14.12 -17.21 21.24
C ASP A 260 15.52 -16.79 21.70
N TYR A 261 15.79 -17.05 22.98
CA TYR A 261 17.04 -16.72 23.66
C TYR A 261 18.06 -17.87 23.65
N ALA A 262 17.72 -19.03 23.08
CA ALA A 262 18.65 -20.16 22.99
C ALA A 262 19.94 -19.80 22.24
N GLY A 263 21.09 -19.93 22.93
CA GLY A 263 22.40 -19.57 22.41
C GLY A 263 22.65 -18.06 22.31
N ALA A 264 21.83 -17.24 22.97
CA ALA A 264 22.08 -15.83 23.17
C ALA A 264 23.19 -15.61 24.22
N THR A 265 23.82 -14.44 24.20
CA THR A 265 24.87 -14.14 25.20
C THR A 265 24.24 -13.93 26.57
N GLY A 266 24.71 -14.59 27.62
CA GLY A 266 24.15 -14.43 28.97
C GLY A 266 22.80 -15.14 29.21
N GLU A 267 22.39 -16.02 28.28
CA GLU A 267 21.24 -16.90 28.47
C GLU A 267 21.38 -17.73 29.76
N ASN A 268 20.28 -17.86 30.50
CA ASN A 268 20.12 -18.80 31.60
C ASN A 268 18.88 -19.66 31.36
N THR A 269 19.08 -20.94 31.05
CA THR A 269 17.97 -21.89 30.79
C THR A 269 17.09 -22.19 32.00
N ALA A 270 17.50 -21.75 33.19
CA ALA A 270 16.79 -21.96 34.44
C ALA A 270 16.18 -20.67 35.03
N ALA A 271 16.30 -19.51 34.37
CA ALA A 271 15.73 -18.26 34.86
C ALA A 271 15.33 -17.29 33.73
N GLY A 272 14.28 -16.51 33.97
CA GLY A 272 13.73 -15.55 33.03
C GLY A 272 13.00 -16.19 31.86
N VAL A 273 12.54 -15.33 30.96
CA VAL A 273 11.89 -15.72 29.71
C VAL A 273 12.91 -16.38 28.78
N GLN A 274 12.47 -17.48 28.17
CA GLN A 274 13.24 -18.31 27.24
C GLN A 274 12.86 -18.04 25.78
N ARG A 275 11.59 -17.69 25.54
CA ARG A 275 11.06 -17.32 24.23
C ARG A 275 9.69 -16.67 24.36
N PHE A 276 9.28 -15.92 23.34
CA PHE A 276 7.91 -15.43 23.24
C PHE A 276 7.42 -15.40 21.79
N ARG A 277 6.10 -15.38 21.62
CA ARG A 277 5.42 -15.19 20.34
C ARG A 277 4.32 -14.15 20.49
N TYR A 278 4.33 -13.15 19.61
CA TYR A 278 3.39 -12.06 19.58
C TYR A 278 2.60 -12.07 18.27
N ASN A 279 1.29 -12.26 18.36
CA ASN A 279 0.40 -12.36 17.21
C ASN A 279 -0.52 -11.13 17.14
N ASN A 280 -0.80 -10.68 15.92
CA ASN A 280 -1.71 -9.59 15.63
C ASN A 280 -2.57 -9.94 14.43
N ASP A 281 -3.87 -9.71 14.52
CA ASP A 281 -4.81 -9.79 13.42
C ASP A 281 -5.50 -8.44 13.26
N LEU A 282 -5.17 -7.74 12.17
CA LEU A 282 -5.72 -6.44 11.80
C LEU A 282 -6.71 -6.60 10.65
N TYR A 283 -7.89 -6.01 10.78
CA TYR A 283 -8.85 -5.83 9.70
C TYR A 283 -9.13 -4.34 9.48
N THR A 284 -8.77 -3.83 8.31
CA THR A 284 -9.02 -2.46 7.88
C THR A 284 -10.00 -2.45 6.72
N TYR A 285 -11.08 -1.68 6.84
CA TYR A 285 -12.05 -1.49 5.75
C TYR A 285 -12.49 -0.04 5.65
N GLY A 286 -12.85 0.37 4.44
CA GLY A 286 -13.30 1.74 4.24
C GLY A 286 -13.63 2.11 2.82
N SER A 287 -13.91 3.40 2.65
CA SER A 287 -14.31 3.98 1.36
C SER A 287 -13.71 5.35 1.17
N GLY A 288 -13.66 5.81 -0.07
CA GLY A 288 -13.13 7.12 -0.41
C GLY A 288 -13.62 7.68 -1.73
N PHE A 289 -13.22 8.91 -2.00
CA PHE A 289 -13.59 9.64 -3.20
C PHE A 289 -12.38 10.33 -3.82
N SER A 290 -12.32 10.34 -5.15
CA SER A 290 -11.41 11.19 -5.92
C SER A 290 -12.06 11.63 -7.24
N PHE A 291 -11.47 12.62 -7.89
CA PHE A 291 -11.85 13.01 -9.25
C PHE A 291 -10.60 13.16 -10.12
N GLN A 292 -10.79 13.06 -11.43
CA GLN A 292 -9.72 13.27 -12.40
C GLN A 292 -10.19 14.20 -13.53
N LEU A 293 -9.25 14.98 -14.05
CA LEU A 293 -9.44 15.83 -15.22
C LEU A 293 -8.40 15.46 -16.27
N GLY A 294 -8.80 15.42 -17.53
CA GLY A 294 -7.97 14.97 -18.62
C GLY A 294 -8.13 15.79 -19.88
N ALA A 295 -7.03 15.99 -20.59
CA ALA A 295 -7.01 16.55 -21.94
C ALA A 295 -6.07 15.75 -22.84
N ILE A 296 -6.44 15.59 -24.11
CA ILE A 296 -5.57 15.06 -25.17
C ILE A 296 -5.69 15.98 -26.38
N VAL A 297 -4.56 16.37 -26.97
CA VAL A 297 -4.50 17.17 -28.20
C VAL A 297 -3.78 16.39 -29.29
N LYS A 298 -4.30 16.49 -30.52
CA LYS A 298 -3.76 15.87 -31.74
C LYS A 298 -3.33 16.95 -32.74
N PRO A 299 -2.17 17.61 -32.53
CA PRO A 299 -1.74 18.73 -33.38
C PRO A 299 -1.51 18.30 -34.84
N ILE A 300 -1.08 17.05 -35.03
CA ILE A 300 -1.01 16.33 -36.31
C ILE A 300 -1.56 14.92 -36.08
N LYS A 301 -1.85 14.17 -37.16
CA LYS A 301 -2.52 12.86 -37.06
C LYS A 301 -1.70 11.83 -36.28
N GLU A 302 -0.38 11.92 -36.41
CA GLU A 302 0.58 10.99 -35.84
C GLU A 302 0.88 11.31 -34.38
N LEU A 303 0.82 12.57 -33.96
CA LEU A 303 1.23 13.00 -32.62
C LEU A 303 0.03 13.21 -31.70
N ARG A 304 0.13 12.69 -30.48
CA ARG A 304 -0.81 12.95 -29.39
C ARG A 304 -0.07 13.46 -28.17
N ILE A 305 -0.62 14.49 -27.54
CA ILE A 305 -0.09 15.08 -26.31
C ILE A 305 -1.21 15.02 -25.27
N GLY A 306 -0.91 14.44 -24.11
CA GLY A 306 -1.85 14.27 -23.01
C GLY A 306 -1.41 15.02 -21.77
N LEU A 307 -2.38 15.56 -21.04
CA LEU A 307 -2.21 16.08 -19.68
C LEU A 307 -3.38 15.59 -18.84
N ALA A 308 -3.09 15.04 -17.66
CA ALA A 308 -4.10 14.63 -16.71
C ALA A 308 -3.72 15.04 -15.29
N TYR A 309 -4.75 15.33 -14.50
CA TYR A 309 -4.66 15.59 -13.07
C TYR A 309 -5.61 14.65 -12.33
N GLU A 310 -5.10 14.02 -11.28
CA GLU A 310 -5.88 13.26 -10.31
C GLU A 310 -5.82 13.98 -8.96
N SER A 311 -6.99 14.22 -8.38
CA SER A 311 -7.10 14.78 -7.04
C SER A 311 -6.51 13.82 -6.00
N PRO A 312 -6.16 14.30 -4.79
CA PRO A 312 -6.10 13.44 -3.62
C PRO A 312 -7.30 12.49 -3.55
N THR A 313 -7.07 11.28 -3.05
CA THR A 313 -8.16 10.41 -2.60
C THR A 313 -8.39 10.70 -1.12
N TRP A 314 -9.63 11.04 -0.78
CA TRP A 314 -10.05 11.22 0.61
C TRP A 314 -10.76 9.96 1.07
N MET A 315 -10.15 9.23 2.00
CA MET A 315 -10.68 7.96 2.51
C MET A 315 -11.05 8.08 3.99
N THR A 316 -12.07 7.33 4.40
CA THR A 316 -12.40 7.05 5.80
C THR A 316 -12.22 5.56 6.02
N LEU A 317 -11.42 5.19 7.02
CA LEU A 317 -10.99 3.83 7.33
C LEU A 317 -11.39 3.49 8.77
N ASN A 318 -11.70 2.21 8.98
CA ASN A 318 -12.02 1.63 10.28
C ASN A 318 -11.06 0.47 10.50
N ASP A 319 -10.52 0.35 11.71
CA ASP A 319 -9.60 -0.72 12.09
C ASP A 319 -10.19 -1.57 13.21
N GLU A 320 -10.07 -2.88 13.05
CA GLU A 320 -10.32 -3.88 14.08
C GLU A 320 -9.03 -4.65 14.35
N LEU A 321 -8.63 -4.77 15.62
CA LEU A 321 -7.37 -5.41 16.01
C LEU A 321 -7.59 -6.43 17.13
N SER A 322 -7.12 -7.65 16.90
CA SER A 322 -6.95 -8.68 17.94
C SER A 322 -5.47 -8.99 18.13
N GLN A 323 -5.06 -9.26 19.37
CA GLN A 323 -3.66 -9.46 19.72
C GLN A 323 -3.53 -10.56 20.76
N SER A 324 -2.43 -11.32 20.70
CA SER A 324 -2.07 -12.28 21.75
C SER A 324 -0.57 -12.35 21.94
N LEU A 325 -0.15 -12.67 23.16
CA LEU A 325 1.25 -12.81 23.55
C LEU A 325 1.45 -14.09 24.36
N THR A 326 2.18 -15.03 23.78
CA THR A 326 2.60 -16.24 24.47
C THR A 326 4.04 -16.12 24.93
N THR A 327 4.32 -16.38 26.20
CA THR A 327 5.67 -16.28 26.78
C THR A 327 6.02 -17.57 27.51
N ALA A 328 7.19 -18.15 27.23
CA ALA A 328 7.71 -19.28 28.00
C ALA A 328 8.81 -18.79 28.95
N CYS A 329 8.67 -19.09 30.23
CA CYS A 329 9.55 -18.60 31.29
C CYS A 329 9.95 -19.74 32.22
N ALA A 330 11.24 -19.82 32.57
CA ALA A 330 11.80 -20.97 33.26
C ALA A 330 11.53 -20.97 34.79
N ASP A 331 11.50 -19.79 35.40
CA ASP A 331 11.34 -19.58 36.85
C ASP A 331 10.10 -18.78 37.22
N CYS A 332 9.21 -18.52 36.25
CA CYS A 332 7.90 -17.94 36.50
C CYS A 332 6.95 -19.00 37.10
N PRO A 333 5.84 -18.58 37.75
CA PRO A 333 4.90 -19.51 38.38
C PRO A 333 4.37 -20.63 37.46
N GLU A 334 4.10 -20.31 36.19
CA GLU A 334 3.75 -21.26 35.14
C GLU A 334 4.85 -21.29 34.05
N PRO A 335 5.10 -22.45 33.41
CA PRO A 335 6.16 -22.59 32.40
C PRO A 335 5.84 -21.84 31.09
N VAL A 336 4.55 -21.65 30.79
CA VAL A 336 4.07 -20.94 29.61
C VAL A 336 2.84 -20.12 29.99
N TYR A 337 2.89 -18.81 29.71
CA TYR A 337 1.76 -17.90 29.80
C TYR A 337 1.22 -17.64 28.40
N ASN A 338 -0.10 -17.72 28.25
CA ASN A 338 -0.77 -17.36 27.01
C ASN A 338 -1.75 -16.22 27.28
N GLU A 339 -1.29 -14.99 27.09
CA GLU A 339 -2.14 -13.82 27.22
C GLU A 339 -2.86 -13.58 25.91
N ASP A 340 -4.10 -14.08 25.86
CA ASP A 340 -5.07 -13.81 24.82
C ASP A 340 -6.29 -13.17 25.48
N PRO A 341 -6.46 -11.84 25.38
CA PRO A 341 -7.60 -11.15 25.96
C PRO A 341 -8.95 -11.62 25.40
N GLY A 342 -8.99 -12.29 24.23
CA GLY A 342 -10.24 -12.66 23.56
C GLY A 342 -11.07 -11.45 23.11
N VAL A 343 -10.44 -10.28 22.95
CA VAL A 343 -11.06 -9.00 22.60
C VAL A 343 -10.65 -8.58 21.20
N THR A 344 -11.64 -8.22 20.37
CA THR A 344 -11.39 -7.49 19.11
C THR A 344 -11.63 -6.00 19.36
N ASN A 345 -10.56 -5.22 19.38
CA ASN A 345 -10.62 -3.77 19.56
C ASN A 345 -11.13 -3.12 18.28
N VAL A 346 -12.23 -2.38 18.38
CA VAL A 346 -12.76 -1.58 17.27
C VAL A 346 -12.36 -0.13 17.50
N TYR A 347 -11.49 0.40 16.64
CA TYR A 347 -10.99 1.77 16.77
C TYR A 347 -11.94 2.79 16.14
N GLU A 348 -11.86 4.02 16.64
CA GLU A 348 -12.56 5.16 16.05
C GLU A 348 -12.13 5.36 14.58
N PRO A 349 -13.07 5.64 13.66
CA PRO A 349 -12.74 5.82 12.26
C PRO A 349 -11.79 6.99 12.05
N TYR A 350 -10.74 6.78 11.26
CA TYR A 350 -9.78 7.81 10.90
C TYR A 350 -9.83 8.12 9.40
N LYS A 351 -9.25 9.25 9.00
CA LYS A 351 -9.27 9.69 7.61
C LYS A 351 -7.87 9.85 7.08
N ILE A 352 -7.65 9.42 5.85
CA ILE A 352 -6.42 9.65 5.10
C ILE A 352 -6.71 10.46 3.82
N SER A 353 -5.82 11.40 3.53
CA SER A 353 -5.77 12.10 2.25
C SER A 353 -4.48 11.70 1.55
N THR A 354 -4.57 10.98 0.43
CA THR A 354 -3.42 10.62 -0.39
C THR A 354 -2.93 11.81 -1.22
N PRO A 355 -1.73 11.75 -1.85
CA PRO A 355 -1.26 12.79 -2.74
C PRO A 355 -2.06 12.87 -4.04
N GLY A 356 -2.22 14.08 -4.58
CA GLY A 356 -2.64 14.26 -5.98
C GLY A 356 -1.52 13.89 -6.96
N LYS A 357 -1.91 13.61 -8.21
CA LYS A 357 -0.99 13.18 -9.28
C LYS A 357 -1.16 14.03 -10.53
N TRP A 358 -0.04 14.38 -11.15
CA TRP A 358 0.00 14.94 -12.50
C TRP A 358 0.63 13.94 -13.46
N THR A 359 0.05 13.78 -14.65
CA THR A 359 0.56 12.91 -15.71
C THR A 359 0.69 13.72 -17.00
N PHE A 360 1.88 13.75 -17.56
CA PHE A 360 2.17 14.27 -18.88
C PHE A 360 2.49 13.12 -19.84
N SER A 361 1.95 13.18 -21.05
CA SER A 361 1.98 12.06 -21.97
C SER A 361 2.29 12.49 -23.39
N LEU A 362 3.08 11.70 -24.10
CA LEU A 362 3.37 11.85 -25.52
C LEU A 362 3.21 10.51 -26.22
N ALA A 363 2.52 10.50 -27.36
CA ALA A 363 2.43 9.30 -28.18
C ALA A 363 2.53 9.61 -29.67
N SER A 364 3.21 8.73 -30.39
CA SER A 364 3.30 8.73 -31.85
C SER A 364 2.59 7.50 -32.40
N VAL A 365 1.61 7.69 -33.28
CA VAL A 365 0.77 6.64 -33.88
C VAL A 365 1.04 6.56 -35.38
N PHE A 366 1.57 5.44 -35.83
CA PHE A 366 1.99 5.20 -37.21
C PHE A 366 0.88 4.50 -37.99
N GLY A 367 -0.21 5.25 -38.26
CA GLY A 367 -1.37 4.75 -38.99
C GLY A 367 -1.96 3.50 -38.31
N THR A 368 -2.08 2.41 -39.06
CA THR A 368 -2.59 1.11 -38.57
C THR A 368 -1.49 0.12 -38.18
N ILE A 369 -0.21 0.52 -38.29
CA ILE A 369 0.95 -0.38 -38.17
C ILE A 369 1.48 -0.45 -36.74
N GLY A 370 1.36 0.63 -35.95
CA GLY A 370 1.88 0.62 -34.59
C GLY A 370 1.92 1.99 -33.93
N LEU A 371 2.50 2.03 -32.74
CA LEU A 371 2.63 3.24 -31.92
C LEU A 371 3.78 3.13 -30.90
N ILE A 372 4.23 4.29 -30.43
CA ILE A 372 5.12 4.45 -29.27
C ILE A 372 4.48 5.48 -28.35
N SER A 373 4.52 5.23 -27.05
CA SER A 373 3.92 6.10 -26.02
C SER A 373 4.83 6.23 -24.81
N VAL A 374 4.85 7.43 -24.23
CA VAL A 374 5.65 7.79 -23.06
C VAL A 374 4.77 8.57 -22.11
N ASP A 375 4.74 8.14 -20.85
CA ASP A 375 4.10 8.86 -19.76
C ASP A 375 5.14 9.23 -18.69
N VAL A 376 5.04 10.45 -18.18
CA VAL A 376 5.79 10.92 -17.01
C VAL A 376 4.77 11.42 -16.01
N SER A 377 4.76 10.85 -14.81
CA SER A 377 3.88 11.31 -13.74
C SER A 377 4.62 11.64 -12.47
N THR A 378 4.02 12.47 -11.62
CA THR A 378 4.60 12.90 -10.35
C THR A 378 3.56 12.93 -9.24
N LYS A 379 3.97 12.48 -8.05
CA LYS A 379 3.22 12.51 -6.81
C LYS A 379 4.09 13.04 -5.69
N ASP A 380 3.52 13.88 -4.83
CA ASP A 380 4.19 14.41 -3.65
C ASP A 380 3.78 13.64 -2.40
N TYR A 381 4.51 12.59 -2.04
CA TYR A 381 4.12 11.72 -0.92
C TYR A 381 4.18 12.44 0.44
N ALA A 382 4.97 13.51 0.57
CA ALA A 382 5.01 14.35 1.75
C ALA A 382 3.69 15.11 2.00
N ALA A 383 2.82 15.21 0.99
CA ALA A 383 1.50 15.82 1.12
C ALA A 383 0.44 14.89 1.73
N THR A 384 0.78 13.61 1.98
CA THR A 384 -0.12 12.62 2.60
C THR A 384 -0.42 13.01 4.04
N LYS A 385 -1.69 12.93 4.46
CA LYS A 385 -2.12 13.36 5.80
C LYS A 385 -3.19 12.46 6.39
N PHE A 386 -3.00 12.09 7.65
CA PHE A 386 -4.04 11.57 8.52
C PHE A 386 -4.83 12.69 9.18
N LYS A 387 -6.12 12.44 9.46
CA LYS A 387 -7.05 13.36 10.11
C LYS A 387 -7.87 12.61 11.20
N PRO A 388 -8.23 13.30 12.30
CA PRO A 388 -7.98 14.72 12.58
C PRO A 388 -6.51 15.04 12.89
N GLN A 389 -6.03 16.21 12.47
CA GLN A 389 -4.61 16.55 12.56
C GLN A 389 -4.11 16.70 14.00
N SER A 390 -5.00 16.99 14.95
CA SER A 390 -4.69 17.04 16.38
C SER A 390 -4.06 15.73 16.85
N ASP A 391 -4.66 14.62 16.43
CA ASP A 391 -4.35 13.28 16.93
C ASP A 391 -3.13 12.71 16.20
N PHE A 392 -2.98 13.04 14.92
CA PHE A 392 -1.87 12.56 14.07
C PHE A 392 -0.78 13.60 13.81
N SER A 393 -0.66 14.62 14.67
CA SER A 393 0.27 15.76 14.45
C SER A 393 1.74 15.31 14.31
N VAL A 394 2.17 14.36 15.15
CA VAL A 394 3.52 13.79 15.13
C VAL A 394 3.73 12.94 13.88
N LEU A 395 2.83 11.98 13.61
CA LEU A 395 2.91 11.12 12.42
C LEU A 395 2.91 11.93 11.11
N ASN A 396 2.03 12.92 11.00
CA ASN A 396 1.97 13.80 9.83
C ASN A 396 3.28 14.60 9.63
N ARG A 397 3.89 15.09 10.71
CA ARG A 397 5.19 15.77 10.63
C ARG A 397 6.32 14.80 10.25
N THR A 398 6.31 13.60 10.82
CA THR A 398 7.28 12.55 10.47
C THR A 398 7.16 12.18 8.99
N MET A 399 5.94 11.95 8.49
CA MET A 399 5.69 11.70 7.06
C MET A 399 6.19 12.85 6.19
N ALA A 400 5.88 14.10 6.54
CA ALA A 400 6.30 15.28 5.77
C ALA A 400 7.84 15.44 5.70
N ASN A 401 8.57 14.93 6.70
CA ASN A 401 10.03 14.99 6.75
C ASN A 401 10.71 13.71 6.19
N THR A 402 9.98 12.63 6.02
CA THR A 402 10.53 11.31 5.64
C THR A 402 10.20 10.96 4.18
N LEU A 403 9.03 11.39 3.72
CA LEU A 403 8.54 11.16 2.37
C LEU A 403 8.93 12.31 1.44
N THR A 404 8.92 12.04 0.13
CA THR A 404 9.33 13.00 -0.89
C THR A 404 8.50 12.88 -2.15
N ARG A 405 8.78 13.76 -3.11
CA ARG A 405 8.18 13.71 -4.44
C ARG A 405 8.80 12.59 -5.26
N ALA A 406 7.96 11.69 -5.75
CA ALA A 406 8.36 10.64 -6.68
C ALA A 406 7.98 11.02 -8.12
N TYR A 407 8.72 10.42 -9.05
CA TYR A 407 8.45 10.46 -10.48
C TYR A 407 8.30 9.04 -10.99
N ASP A 408 7.36 8.83 -11.89
CA ASP A 408 7.09 7.55 -12.55
C ASP A 408 7.19 7.73 -14.06
N PHE A 409 8.05 6.94 -14.69
CA PHE A 409 8.38 6.98 -16.10
C PHE A 409 7.97 5.67 -16.76
N ARG A 410 7.09 5.76 -17.76
CA ARG A 410 6.56 4.60 -18.48
C ARG A 410 6.77 4.78 -19.98
N VAL A 411 7.21 3.72 -20.64
CA VAL A 411 7.36 3.67 -22.10
C VAL A 411 6.70 2.40 -22.61
N GLY A 412 5.96 2.51 -23.70
CA GLY A 412 5.30 1.39 -24.34
C GLY A 412 5.36 1.48 -25.85
N ALA A 413 5.42 0.33 -26.51
CA ALA A 413 5.33 0.21 -27.95
C ALA A 413 4.35 -0.90 -28.36
N GLU A 414 3.65 -0.69 -29.47
CA GLU A 414 2.75 -1.67 -30.09
C GLU A 414 3.08 -1.76 -31.58
N HIS A 415 3.17 -2.98 -32.11
CA HIS A 415 3.33 -3.26 -33.53
C HIS A 415 2.25 -4.24 -33.99
N LYS A 416 1.58 -3.93 -35.09
CA LYS A 416 0.48 -4.73 -35.64
C LYS A 416 0.89 -5.45 -36.91
N ILE A 417 0.59 -6.75 -36.96
CA ILE A 417 0.85 -7.64 -38.09
C ILE A 417 -0.47 -8.33 -38.44
N LYS A 418 -1.21 -7.77 -39.40
CA LYS A 418 -2.58 -8.18 -39.74
C LYS A 418 -3.46 -8.18 -38.47
N GLN A 419 -4.02 -9.32 -38.07
CA GLN A 419 -4.87 -9.47 -36.88
C GLN A 419 -4.07 -9.52 -35.57
N TRP A 420 -2.75 -9.73 -35.63
CA TRP A 420 -1.89 -9.83 -34.47
C TRP A 420 -1.38 -8.47 -34.02
N SER A 421 -1.23 -8.28 -32.72
CA SER A 421 -0.56 -7.14 -32.12
C SER A 421 0.50 -7.63 -31.14
N LEU A 422 1.72 -7.13 -31.27
CA LEU A 422 2.84 -7.38 -30.37
C LEU A 422 3.13 -6.12 -29.57
N ARG A 423 3.38 -6.28 -28.28
CA ARG A 423 3.57 -5.15 -27.35
C ARG A 423 4.72 -5.40 -26.40
N ALA A 424 5.38 -4.31 -26.04
CA ALA A 424 6.41 -4.29 -25.00
C ALA A 424 6.33 -2.98 -24.23
N GLY A 425 6.77 -3.01 -22.97
CA GLY A 425 6.81 -1.85 -22.11
C GLY A 425 7.89 -1.91 -21.05
N TYR A 426 8.22 -0.74 -20.54
CA TYR A 426 9.14 -0.49 -19.44
C TYR A 426 8.52 0.51 -18.48
N HIS A 427 8.68 0.30 -17.18
CA HIS A 427 8.33 1.28 -16.15
C HIS A 427 9.40 1.40 -15.07
N ASN A 428 9.59 2.62 -14.60
CA ASN A 428 10.44 2.96 -13.47
C ASN A 428 9.73 3.97 -12.58
N GLU A 429 9.55 3.61 -11.31
CA GLU A 429 8.95 4.49 -10.31
C GLU A 429 9.99 4.84 -9.24
N GLY A 430 10.13 6.13 -8.95
CA GLY A 430 10.96 6.64 -7.88
C GLY A 430 10.46 6.25 -6.49
N SER A 431 11.36 6.22 -5.52
CA SER A 431 10.97 6.01 -4.12
C SER A 431 10.05 7.13 -3.60
N PRO A 432 9.04 6.81 -2.77
CA PRO A 432 8.30 7.81 -2.00
C PRO A 432 9.09 8.32 -0.79
N TYR A 433 10.23 7.73 -0.44
CA TYR A 433 11.08 8.12 0.70
C TYR A 433 12.28 8.95 0.25
N GLU A 434 12.70 9.91 1.09
CA GLU A 434 13.98 10.61 0.90
C GLU A 434 15.17 9.65 1.04
N ASN A 435 15.14 8.80 2.06
CA ASN A 435 16.12 7.74 2.24
C ASN A 435 15.67 6.45 1.52
N LYS A 436 16.43 6.04 0.52
CA LYS A 436 16.14 4.88 -0.32
C LYS A 436 16.37 3.52 0.36
N ASP A 437 16.96 3.51 1.55
CA ASP A 437 17.11 2.30 2.36
C ASP A 437 15.76 1.82 2.92
N TYR A 438 14.81 2.74 3.17
CA TYR A 438 13.44 2.36 3.52
C TYR A 438 12.74 1.69 2.35
N MET A 439 12.89 2.26 1.16
CA MET A 439 12.27 1.76 -0.06
C MET A 439 13.02 2.29 -1.27
N GLY A 440 13.46 1.39 -2.14
CA GLY A 440 14.12 1.72 -3.38
C GLY A 440 13.15 2.10 -4.50
N ASN A 441 13.72 2.37 -5.67
CA ASN A 441 12.95 2.53 -6.90
C ASN A 441 12.35 1.19 -7.33
N LEU A 442 11.18 1.23 -7.93
CA LEU A 442 10.58 0.07 -8.59
C LEU A 442 10.99 0.08 -10.06
N THR A 443 11.32 -1.08 -10.61
CA THR A 443 11.59 -1.25 -12.04
C THR A 443 10.84 -2.46 -12.55
N GLY A 444 10.22 -2.35 -13.70
CA GLY A 444 9.66 -3.52 -14.35
C GLY A 444 9.53 -3.41 -15.86
N TYR A 445 9.13 -4.54 -16.42
CA TYR A 445 9.08 -4.81 -17.84
C TYR A 445 7.79 -5.57 -18.14
N SER A 446 7.24 -5.34 -19.32
CA SER A 446 6.03 -5.99 -19.76
C SER A 446 6.10 -6.37 -21.22
N GLY A 447 5.35 -7.41 -21.58
CA GLY A 447 5.15 -7.84 -22.95
C GLY A 447 3.78 -8.45 -23.12
N GLY A 448 3.27 -8.46 -24.35
CA GLY A 448 1.98 -9.06 -24.61
C GLY A 448 1.66 -9.23 -26.08
N VAL A 449 0.64 -10.04 -26.31
CA VAL A 449 0.11 -10.35 -27.64
C VAL A 449 -1.40 -10.13 -27.64
N GLY A 450 -1.92 -9.61 -28.74
CA GLY A 450 -3.34 -9.48 -28.99
C GLY A 450 -3.74 -10.10 -30.32
N TYR A 451 -4.94 -10.65 -30.38
CA TYR A 451 -5.57 -11.12 -31.62
C TYR A 451 -6.93 -10.45 -31.80
N ASN A 452 -7.16 -9.89 -32.99
CA ASN A 452 -8.42 -9.27 -33.37
C ASN A 452 -9.27 -10.18 -34.27
N PHE A 453 -10.43 -10.60 -33.78
CA PHE A 453 -11.43 -11.38 -34.51
C PHE A 453 -12.47 -10.52 -35.26
N GLY A 454 -12.32 -9.19 -35.25
CA GLY A 454 -13.27 -8.23 -35.81
C GLY A 454 -14.04 -7.55 -34.68
N SER A 455 -15.20 -8.09 -34.30
CA SER A 455 -16.03 -7.57 -33.20
C SER A 455 -15.54 -7.99 -31.81
N THR A 456 -14.53 -8.84 -31.72
CA THR A 456 -13.99 -9.33 -30.45
C THR A 456 -12.48 -9.35 -30.50
N ARG A 457 -11.85 -8.95 -29.40
CA ARG A 457 -10.41 -8.93 -29.26
C ARG A 457 -9.99 -9.65 -27.99
N LEU A 458 -8.98 -10.52 -28.14
CA LEU A 458 -8.37 -11.26 -27.05
C LEU A 458 -6.93 -10.78 -26.86
N ASP A 459 -6.57 -10.37 -25.66
CA ASP A 459 -5.20 -9.94 -25.32
C ASP A 459 -4.67 -10.72 -24.13
N LEU A 460 -3.40 -11.12 -24.21
CA LEU A 460 -2.63 -11.74 -23.14
C LEU A 460 -1.38 -10.90 -22.87
N ALA A 461 -1.09 -10.67 -21.59
CA ALA A 461 0.10 -9.94 -21.17
C ALA A 461 0.79 -10.61 -19.99
N TYR A 462 2.11 -10.43 -19.96
CA TYR A 462 2.97 -10.73 -18.83
C TYR A 462 3.68 -9.45 -18.40
N SER A 463 3.70 -9.19 -17.10
CA SER A 463 4.49 -8.10 -16.51
C SER A 463 5.30 -8.61 -15.33
N ALA A 464 6.55 -8.20 -15.24
CA ALA A 464 7.42 -8.48 -14.11
C ALA A 464 8.02 -7.18 -13.57
N SER A 465 7.89 -6.94 -12.27
CA SER A 465 8.51 -5.80 -11.59
C SER A 465 9.25 -6.24 -10.33
N LYS A 466 10.25 -5.44 -9.94
CA LYS A 466 11.02 -5.67 -8.71
C LYS A 466 11.19 -4.38 -7.92
N ARG A 467 11.21 -4.51 -6.60
CA ARG A 467 11.49 -3.41 -5.66
C ARG A 467 12.17 -3.95 -4.41
N LYS A 468 13.10 -3.19 -3.85
CA LYS A 468 13.68 -3.44 -2.53
C LYS A 468 13.10 -2.48 -1.50
N TYR A 469 12.82 -2.96 -0.30
CA TYR A 469 12.40 -2.15 0.83
C TYR A 469 12.84 -2.80 2.15
N GLY A 470 12.84 -2.02 3.24
CA GLY A 470 13.10 -2.53 4.57
C GLY A 470 11.79 -2.76 5.32
N GLU A 471 11.53 -4.01 5.74
CA GLU A 471 10.39 -4.35 6.59
C GLU A 471 10.76 -4.16 8.06
N LEU A 472 9.95 -3.40 8.78
CA LEU A 472 10.02 -3.28 10.24
C LEU A 472 9.14 -4.35 10.88
N PHE A 473 9.63 -4.99 11.95
CA PHE A 473 8.81 -5.92 12.73
C PHE A 473 8.01 -5.18 13.80
N PHE A 474 8.56 -4.08 14.33
CA PHE A 474 7.92 -3.23 15.32
C PHE A 474 8.12 -1.74 14.98
N SER A 475 7.18 -0.91 15.41
CA SER A 475 7.21 0.54 15.18
C SER A 475 8.19 1.29 16.10
N GLN A 476 8.53 0.72 17.25
CA GLN A 476 9.46 1.30 18.23
C GLN A 476 10.14 0.23 19.10
N GLY A 477 11.12 0.63 19.90
CA GLY A 477 11.94 -0.29 20.69
C GLY A 477 12.93 -1.04 19.81
N MET A 478 12.49 -2.12 19.14
CA MET A 478 13.28 -2.85 18.15
C MET A 478 12.95 -2.37 16.73
N THR A 479 13.72 -1.43 16.21
CA THR A 479 13.50 -0.83 14.88
C THR A 479 14.43 -1.37 13.79
N ASP A 480 15.06 -2.52 14.02
CA ASP A 480 15.83 -3.23 13.00
C ASP A 480 14.93 -3.69 11.85
N ARG A 481 15.50 -3.82 10.65
CA ARG A 481 14.74 -4.16 9.43
C ARG A 481 15.26 -5.41 8.75
N ALA A 482 14.33 -6.21 8.24
CA ALA A 482 14.65 -7.17 7.19
C ALA A 482 14.67 -6.47 5.83
N THR A 483 15.67 -6.75 5.00
CA THR A 483 15.67 -6.27 3.62
C THR A 483 14.84 -7.21 2.77
N ILE A 484 13.80 -6.69 2.14
CA ILE A 484 12.90 -7.46 1.27
C ILE A 484 13.13 -7.06 -0.19
N GLU A 485 13.39 -8.03 -1.05
CA GLU A 485 13.30 -7.89 -2.50
C GLU A 485 12.00 -8.54 -2.99
N ALA A 486 10.97 -7.71 -3.18
CA ALA A 486 9.69 -8.11 -3.74
C ALA A 486 9.77 -8.17 -5.27
N LYS A 487 9.29 -9.28 -5.84
CA LYS A 487 9.18 -9.54 -7.27
C LYS A 487 7.72 -9.85 -7.59
N ASN A 488 7.10 -9.01 -8.40
CA ASN A 488 5.70 -9.17 -8.79
C ASN A 488 5.67 -9.65 -10.25
N ASN A 489 5.05 -10.81 -10.49
CA ASN A 489 4.87 -11.40 -11.81
C ASN A 489 3.38 -11.57 -12.05
N ASN A 490 2.86 -10.97 -13.12
CA ASN A 490 1.43 -10.97 -13.36
C ASN A 490 1.14 -11.48 -14.78
N VAL A 491 0.19 -12.40 -14.89
CA VAL A 491 -0.39 -12.85 -16.16
C VAL A 491 -1.79 -12.25 -16.26
N THR A 492 -2.10 -11.59 -17.37
CA THR A 492 -3.38 -10.88 -17.53
C THR A 492 -4.01 -11.24 -18.86
N LEU A 493 -5.29 -11.62 -18.81
CA LEU A 493 -6.10 -11.94 -19.97
C LEU A 493 -7.23 -10.92 -20.09
N THR A 494 -7.48 -10.41 -21.29
CA THR A 494 -8.56 -9.45 -21.54
C THR A 494 -9.38 -9.88 -22.74
N LEU A 495 -10.69 -9.79 -22.57
CA LEU A 495 -11.66 -9.92 -23.64
C LEU A 495 -12.37 -8.57 -23.83
N ALA A 496 -12.30 -8.04 -25.03
CA ALA A 496 -12.98 -6.81 -25.41
C ALA A 496 -13.97 -7.08 -26.55
N PHE A 497 -15.18 -6.57 -26.42
CA PHE A 497 -16.23 -6.65 -27.44
C PHE A 497 -16.47 -5.27 -28.02
N GLU A 498 -16.32 -5.13 -29.32
CA GLU A 498 -16.66 -3.91 -30.05
C GLU A 498 -18.08 -4.06 -30.60
N LEU A 499 -18.95 -3.10 -30.24
CA LEU A 499 -20.39 -3.10 -30.50
C LEU A 499 -20.81 -2.00 -31.46
#